data_AF-A0A2G9XPX1-F1
#
_entry.id   AF-A0A2G9XPX1-F1
#
_cell.length_a   1.000
_cell.length_b   1.000
_cell.length_c   1.000
_cell.angle_alpha   90.00
_cell.angle_beta   90.00
_cell.angle_gamma   90.00
#
_symmetry.space_group_name_H-M   'P 1'
#
loop_
_entity.id
_entity.type
_entity.pdbx_description
1 polymer ?
#
loop_
_entity_poly.entity_id
_entity_poly.type
_entity_poly.pdbx_seq_one_letter_code
_entity_poly.pdbx_strand_id
1 'polypeptide(L)'
;MRLNEIKRALISVTDKKGIVEFARELSGFGVEILSTGGTAALLGKNGVKVTEVSDYTGFPEMMDGRLKTLHPKIHGGLLAMRDQESHMTSAKKEEIDMIDMVVVNLYRFEDTVARENCTLEEAV
;
A
#
# COMPACT_ATOMS: atom_id res chain seq x y z
N MET A 1 4.16 1.53 -25.90
CA MET A 1 4.03 1.43 -24.43
C MET A 1 5.44 1.20 -23.87
N ARG A 2 6.00 2.12 -23.09
CA ARG A 2 7.24 1.84 -22.36
C ARG A 2 6.86 1.07 -21.10
N LEU A 3 7.42 -0.12 -20.92
CA LEU A 3 7.31 -0.86 -19.66
C LEU A 3 8.20 -0.14 -18.64
N ASN A 4 7.60 0.32 -17.55
CA ASN A 4 8.36 0.88 -16.43
C ASN A 4 8.86 -0.26 -15.55
N GLU A 5 10.12 -0.17 -15.15
CA GLU A 5 10.69 -1.04 -14.12
C GLU A 5 9.96 -0.80 -12.80
N ILE A 6 9.53 -1.87 -12.13
CA ILE A 6 8.90 -1.79 -10.82
C ILE A 6 10.03 -1.65 -9.81
N LYS A 7 10.14 -0.49 -9.15
CA LYS A 7 11.12 -0.23 -8.10
C LYS A 7 10.48 -0.23 -6.72
N ARG A 8 9.20 0.18 -6.64
CA ARG A 8 8.43 0.22 -5.39
C ARG A 8 7.01 -0.30 -5.56
N ALA A 9 6.60 -1.15 -4.63
CA ALA A 9 5.24 -1.67 -4.53
C ALA A 9 4.58 -1.25 -3.21
N LEU A 10 3.35 -0.75 -3.27
CA LEU A 10 2.48 -0.57 -2.11
C LEU A 10 1.56 -1.79 -1.98
N ILE A 11 1.69 -2.53 -0.88
CA ILE A 11 0.90 -3.74 -0.61
C ILE A 11 0.01 -3.52 0.61
N SER A 12 -1.31 -3.52 0.43
CA SER A 12 -2.28 -3.36 1.51
C SER A 12 -3.49 -4.25 1.25
N VAL A 13 -3.51 -5.44 1.87
CA VAL A 13 -4.51 -6.45 1.59
C VAL A 13 -5.28 -6.90 2.84
N THR A 14 -6.59 -7.05 2.67
CA THR A 14 -7.45 -7.71 3.66
C THR A 14 -7.25 -9.22 3.61
N ASP A 15 -7.48 -9.83 2.44
CA ASP A 15 -7.17 -11.23 2.19
C ASP A 15 -5.68 -11.40 1.91
N LYS A 16 -5.01 -12.16 2.77
CA LYS A 16 -3.55 -12.34 2.79
C LYS A 16 -3.11 -13.64 2.11
N LYS A 17 -4.01 -14.37 1.45
CA LYS A 17 -3.68 -15.62 0.78
C LYS A 17 -2.58 -15.40 -0.27
N GLY A 18 -1.45 -16.10 -0.13
CA GLY A 18 -0.32 -16.06 -1.06
C GLY A 18 0.51 -14.77 -1.02
N ILE A 19 0.21 -13.82 -0.13
CA ILE A 19 0.88 -12.51 -0.16
C ILE A 19 2.35 -12.59 0.28
N VAL A 20 2.70 -13.54 1.14
CA VAL A 20 4.07 -13.71 1.62
C VAL A 20 4.98 -14.19 0.50
N GLU A 21 4.56 -15.20 -0.25
CA GLU A 21 5.29 -15.74 -1.40
C GLU A 21 5.41 -14.68 -2.48
N PHE A 22 4.31 -14.01 -2.80
CA PHE A 22 4.29 -12.92 -3.78
C PHE A 22 5.27 -11.79 -3.41
N ALA A 23 5.22 -11.30 -2.17
CA ALA A 23 6.09 -10.23 -1.70
C ALA A 23 7.57 -10.67 -1.63
N ARG A 24 7.84 -11.93 -1.26
CA ARG A 24 9.20 -12.47 -1.24
C ARG A 24 9.83 -12.47 -2.63
N GLU A 25 9.10 -12.93 -3.65
CA GLU A 25 9.59 -12.92 -5.04
C GLU A 25 9.82 -11.48 -5.52
N LEU A 26 8.89 -10.55 -5.24
CA LEU A 26 9.09 -9.13 -5.56
C LEU A 26 10.35 -8.55 -4.91
N SER A 27 10.56 -8.80 -3.62
CA SER A 27 11.80 -8.39 -2.94
C SER A 27 13.04 -9.03 -3.55
N GLY A 28 12.95 -10.26 -4.08
CA GLY A 28 14.03 -10.93 -4.81
C GLY A 28 14.45 -10.20 -6.08
N PHE A 29 13.54 -9.44 -6.71
CA PHE A 29 13.84 -8.53 -7.83
C PHE A 29 14.37 -7.15 -7.38
N GLY A 30 14.58 -6.94 -6.08
CA GLY A 30 15.04 -5.65 -5.54
C GLY A 30 13.93 -4.60 -5.38
N VAL A 31 12.66 -5.00 -5.47
CA VAL A 31 11.52 -4.09 -5.28
C VAL A 31 11.39 -3.72 -3.80
N GLU A 32 11.33 -2.41 -3.53
CA GLU A 32 10.98 -1.91 -2.21
C GLU A 32 9.49 -2.12 -1.93
N ILE A 33 9.17 -2.70 -0.76
CA ILE A 33 7.79 -2.96 -0.35
C ILE A 33 7.38 -1.97 0.73
N LEU A 34 6.39 -1.13 0.42
CA LEU A 34 5.63 -0.38 1.41
C LEU A 34 4.40 -1.18 1.81
N SER A 35 4.09 -1.25 3.11
CA SER A 35 2.89 -1.92 3.58
C SER A 35 2.33 -1.30 4.87
N THR A 36 1.13 -1.72 5.25
CA THR A 36 0.38 -1.15 6.38
C THR A 36 -0.02 -2.23 7.38
N GLY A 37 0.00 -1.88 8.67
CA GLY A 37 -0.60 -2.62 9.77
C GLY A 37 -0.43 -4.14 9.68
N GLY A 38 -1.55 -4.88 9.64
CA GLY A 38 -1.53 -6.34 9.63
C GLY A 38 -0.87 -6.98 8.40
N THR A 39 -0.77 -6.27 7.27
CA THR A 39 -0.04 -6.79 6.10
C THR A 39 1.46 -6.66 6.32
N ALA A 40 1.93 -5.49 6.75
CA ALA A 40 3.34 -5.26 7.08
C ALA A 40 3.82 -6.25 8.16
N ALA A 41 3.04 -6.43 9.22
CA ALA A 41 3.34 -7.37 10.29
C ALA A 41 3.47 -8.82 9.80
N LEU A 42 2.57 -9.28 8.93
CA LEU A 42 2.65 -10.62 8.34
C LEU A 42 3.91 -10.79 7.49
N LEU A 43 4.22 -9.82 6.64
CA LEU A 43 5.40 -9.86 5.77
C LEU A 43 6.70 -9.87 6.59
N GLY A 44 6.82 -8.96 7.55
CA GLY A 44 7.97 -8.86 8.45
C GLY A 44 8.18 -10.14 9.27
N LYS A 45 7.10 -10.72 9.82
CA LYS A 45 7.16 -12.01 10.55
C LYS A 45 7.71 -13.16 9.69
N ASN A 46 7.53 -13.11 8.38
CA ASN A 46 8.03 -14.11 7.44
C ASN A 46 9.37 -13.73 6.80
N GLY A 47 10.06 -12.71 7.33
CA GLY A 47 11.39 -12.30 6.88
C GLY A 47 11.41 -11.55 5.55
N VAL A 48 10.26 -11.03 5.10
CA VAL A 48 10.22 -10.12 3.94
C VAL A 48 10.56 -8.72 4.42
N LYS A 49 11.55 -8.07 3.80
CA LYS A 49 11.89 -6.68 4.10
C LYS A 49 10.73 -5.78 3.67
N VAL A 50 10.18 -5.05 4.63
CA VAL A 50 9.03 -4.17 4.43
C VAL A 50 9.28 -2.87 5.17
N THR A 51 8.94 -1.76 4.53
CA THR A 51 8.89 -0.42 5.15
C THR A 51 7.43 -0.16 5.53
N GLU A 52 7.16 0.18 6.79
CA GLU A 52 5.80 0.54 7.18
C GLU A 52 5.44 1.92 6.59
N VAL A 53 4.20 2.09 6.14
CA VAL A 53 3.73 3.36 5.57
C VAL A 53 3.86 4.51 6.58
N SER A 54 3.66 4.24 7.88
CA SER A 54 3.89 5.20 8.95
C SER A 54 5.34 5.69 8.97
N ASP A 55 6.31 4.79 8.88
CA ASP A 55 7.73 5.14 8.82
C ASP A 55 8.08 5.92 7.55
N TYR A 56 7.54 5.52 6.40
CA TYR A 56 7.77 6.20 5.12
C TYR A 56 7.16 7.61 5.08
N THR A 57 5.97 7.78 5.64
CA THR A 57 5.26 9.06 5.62
C THR A 57 5.65 9.98 6.77
N GLY A 58 6.15 9.42 7.89
CA GLY A 58 6.31 10.12 9.16
C GLY A 58 4.98 10.40 9.87
N PHE A 59 3.86 9.85 9.40
CA PHE A 59 2.53 10.07 9.96
C PHE A 59 1.99 8.77 10.57
N PRO A 60 1.56 8.76 11.85
CA PRO A 60 1.08 7.54 12.48
C PRO A 60 -0.26 7.08 11.92
N GLU A 61 -0.56 5.79 12.09
CA GLU A 61 -1.92 5.30 11.92
C GLU A 61 -2.87 5.95 12.95
N MET A 62 -4.03 6.42 12.50
CA MET A 62 -5.00 7.14 13.35
C MET A 62 -6.45 6.72 13.07
N MET A 63 -7.35 7.06 14.01
CA MET A 63 -8.79 6.85 13.91
C MET A 63 -9.16 5.39 13.68
N ASP A 64 -8.65 4.48 14.52
CA ASP A 64 -8.85 3.02 14.43
C ASP A 64 -8.52 2.46 13.06
N GLY A 65 -7.48 3.03 12.45
CA GLY A 65 -6.99 2.62 11.14
C GLY A 65 -7.77 3.15 9.95
N ARG A 66 -8.70 4.09 10.16
CA ARG A 66 -9.37 4.82 9.06
C ARG A 66 -8.39 5.73 8.33
N LEU A 67 -7.36 6.25 9.01
CA LEU A 67 -6.34 7.10 8.42
C LEU A 67 -4.97 6.41 8.49
N LYS A 68 -4.56 5.79 7.37
CA LYS A 68 -3.26 5.12 7.21
C LYS A 68 -2.50 5.62 5.98
N THR A 69 -3.16 5.58 4.82
CA THR A 69 -2.53 5.79 3.51
C THR A 69 -2.94 7.08 2.82
N LEU A 70 -3.93 7.82 3.37
CA LEU A 70 -4.37 9.11 2.83
C LEU A 70 -3.35 10.20 3.14
N HIS A 71 -2.17 10.08 2.52
CA HIS A 71 -1.03 10.95 2.72
C HIS A 71 -0.45 11.38 1.36
N PRO A 72 0.00 12.65 1.20
CA PRO A 72 0.58 13.13 -0.06
C PRO A 72 1.76 12.30 -0.58
N LYS A 73 2.64 11.80 0.30
CA LYS A 73 3.76 10.91 -0.11
C LYS A 73 3.30 9.58 -0.74
N ILE A 74 2.12 9.09 -0.38
CA ILE A 74 1.55 7.87 -0.97
C ILE A 74 0.82 8.23 -2.27
N HIS A 75 -0.17 9.12 -2.18
CA HIS A 75 -1.02 9.44 -3.34
C HIS A 75 -0.27 10.21 -4.43
N GLY A 76 0.68 11.07 -4.09
CA GLY A 76 1.54 11.73 -5.07
C GLY A 76 2.42 10.74 -5.83
N GLY A 77 2.94 9.70 -5.15
CA GLY A 77 3.72 8.63 -5.77
C GLY A 77 2.90 7.75 -6.73
N LEU A 78 1.58 7.68 -6.51
CA LEU A 78 0.62 6.94 -7.34
C LEU A 78 0.07 7.76 -8.51
N LEU A 79 -0.22 9.04 -8.27
CA LEU A 79 -0.96 9.91 -9.19
C LEU A 79 -0.06 10.72 -10.12
N ALA A 80 1.24 10.84 -9.84
CA ALA A 80 2.17 11.57 -10.69
C ALA A 80 2.27 10.95 -12.10
N MET A 81 2.00 11.77 -13.12
CA MET A 81 2.22 11.41 -14.52
C MET A 81 3.70 11.53 -14.83
N ARG A 82 4.33 10.39 -15.14
CA ARG A 82 5.80 10.28 -15.23
C ARG A 82 6.41 10.90 -16.48
N ASP A 83 5.60 11.04 -17.52
CA ASP A 83 5.91 11.72 -18.77
C ASP A 83 5.73 13.24 -18.67
N GLN A 84 5.12 13.75 -17.59
CA GLN A 84 4.97 15.17 -17.33
C GLN A 84 6.07 15.70 -16.40
N GLU A 85 7.04 16.42 -16.97
CA GLU A 85 8.20 16.97 -16.25
C GLU A 85 7.82 17.81 -15.01
N SER A 86 6.73 18.56 -15.09
CA SER A 86 6.24 19.37 -13.96
C SER A 86 5.75 18.53 -12.77
N HIS A 87 5.22 17.32 -13.02
CA HIS A 87 4.83 16.39 -11.94
C HIS A 87 6.09 15.81 -11.29
N MET A 88 7.06 15.36 -12.10
CA MET A 88 8.30 14.78 -11.57
C MET A 88 9.13 15.80 -10.79
N THR A 89 9.14 17.06 -11.23
CA THR A 89 9.79 18.17 -10.51
C THR A 89 9.12 18.43 -9.17
N SER A 90 7.78 18.50 -9.14
CA SER A 90 7.01 18.70 -7.91
C SER A 90 7.20 17.54 -6.93
N ALA A 91 7.14 16.30 -7.43
CA ALA A 91 7.33 15.11 -6.62
C ALA A 91 8.73 15.08 -5.98
N LYS A 92 9.78 15.37 -6.76
CA LYS A 92 11.15 15.45 -6.25
C LYS A 92 11.31 16.55 -5.19
N LYS A 93 10.69 17.72 -5.39
CA LYS A 93 10.75 18.84 -4.46
C LYS A 93 10.15 18.50 -3.09
N GLU A 94 9.03 17.78 -3.09
CA GLU A 94 8.29 17.41 -1.88
C GLU A 94 8.68 16.02 -1.34
N GLU A 95 9.80 15.46 -1.82
CA GLU A 95 10.32 14.14 -1.42
C GLU A 95 9.28 13.01 -1.56
N ILE A 96 8.52 13.07 -2.65
CA ILE A 96 7.54 12.07 -3.03
C ILE A 96 8.20 11.12 -4.02
N ASP A 97 8.54 9.94 -3.55
CA ASP A 97 9.02 8.92 -4.45
C ASP A 97 7.86 8.21 -5.16
N MET A 98 8.16 7.68 -6.34
CA MET A 98 7.16 7.01 -7.17
C MET A 98 6.80 5.62 -6.64
N ILE A 99 5.54 5.23 -6.83
CA ILE A 99 5.05 3.88 -6.57
C ILE A 99 4.64 3.28 -7.91
N ASP A 100 5.28 2.18 -8.29
CA ASP A 100 5.15 1.58 -9.63
C ASP A 100 4.09 0.48 -9.66
N MET A 101 3.81 -0.12 -8.50
CA MET A 101 2.83 -1.19 -8.34
C MET A 101 1.98 -0.97 -7.08
N VAL A 102 0.68 -1.22 -7.20
CA VAL A 102 -0.24 -1.30 -6.06
C VAL A 102 -0.87 -2.68 -6.03
N VAL A 103 -0.82 -3.32 -4.87
CA VAL A 103 -1.47 -4.60 -4.60
C VAL A 103 -2.44 -4.40 -3.46
N VAL A 104 -3.72 -4.30 -3.81
CA VAL A 104 -4.80 -4.01 -2.87
C VAL A 104 -5.96 -4.96 -3.10
N ASN A 105 -6.56 -5.43 -2.02
CA ASN A 105 -7.90 -5.99 -2.03
C ASN A 105 -8.70 -5.38 -0.88
N LEU A 106 -9.99 -5.19 -1.12
CA LEU A 106 -10.86 -4.44 -0.22
C LEU A 106 -11.40 -5.35 0.87
N TYR A 107 -11.93 -4.74 1.94
CA TYR A 107 -12.75 -5.46 2.89
C TYR A 107 -13.91 -6.14 2.15
N ARG A 108 -14.21 -7.39 2.54
CA ARG A 108 -15.29 -8.18 1.95
C ARG A 108 -16.63 -7.69 2.51
N PHE A 109 -17.01 -6.47 2.13
CA PHE A 109 -18.24 -5.82 2.60
C PHE A 109 -19.47 -6.67 2.30
N GLU A 110 -19.53 -7.28 1.11
CA GLU A 110 -20.60 -8.21 0.72
C GLU A 110 -20.76 -9.36 1.73
N ASP A 111 -19.65 -10.02 2.10
CA ASP A 111 -19.66 -11.09 3.11
C ASP A 111 -20.13 -10.58 4.48
N THR A 112 -19.78 -9.34 4.84
CA THR A 112 -20.19 -8.73 6.12
C THR A 112 -21.71 -8.54 6.15
N VAL A 113 -22.27 -7.89 5.12
CA VAL A 113 -23.71 -7.57 5.08
C VAL A 113 -24.60 -8.77 4.80
N ALA A 114 -24.06 -9.86 4.23
CA ALA A 114 -24.80 -11.10 4.01
C ALA A 114 -25.06 -11.90 5.31
N ARG A 115 -24.44 -11.54 6.44
CA ARG A 115 -24.66 -12.21 7.73
C ARG A 115 -26.06 -11.89 8.25
N GLU A 116 -26.79 -12.90 8.71
CA GLU A 116 -28.20 -12.79 9.14
C GLU A 116 -28.48 -11.70 10.19
N ASN A 117 -27.48 -11.27 10.95
CA ASN A 117 -27.62 -10.25 12.00
C ASN A 117 -26.63 -9.08 11.84
N CYS A 118 -26.17 -8.78 10.62
CA CYS A 118 -25.29 -7.64 10.41
C CYS A 118 -25.98 -6.33 10.81
N THR A 119 -25.38 -5.62 11.76
CA THR A 119 -25.79 -4.28 12.14
C THR A 119 -25.23 -3.23 11.18
N LEU A 120 -25.79 -2.01 11.22
CA LEU A 120 -25.24 -0.89 10.45
C LEU A 120 -23.82 -0.52 10.90
N GLU A 121 -23.53 -0.63 12.20
CA GLU A 121 -22.21 -0.34 12.76
C GLU A 121 -21.14 -1.33 12.25
N GLU A 122 -21.48 -2.62 12.13
CA GLU A 122 -20.57 -3.62 11.57
C GLU A 122 -20.32 -3.43 10.06
N ALA A 123 -21.24 -2.77 9.36
CA ALA A 123 -21.11 -2.51 7.94
C ALA A 123 -20.19 -1.31 7.61
N VAL A 124 -20.06 -0.30 8.49
CA VAL A 124 -19.53 1.05 8.15
C VAL A 124 -18.24 1.46 8.86
#